data_AF-A0A8J5SB46-F1
#
_entry.id   AF-A0A8J5SB46-F1
#
_cell.length_a   1.000
_cell.length_b   1.000
_cell.length_c   1.000
_cell.angle_alpha   90.00
_cell.angle_beta   90.00
_cell.angle_gamma   90.00
#
_symmetry.space_group_name_H-M   'P 1'
#
loop_
_entity.id
_entity.type
_entity.pdbx_description
1 polymer ?
#
loop_
_entity_poly.entity_id
_entity_poly.type
_entity_poly.pdbx_seq_one_letter_code
_entity_poly.pdbx_strand_id
1 'polypeptide(L)'
;MVLSHGVSGSDESVHSTFASRYVRTSLPRFRMLEQSIPKEAAYQIINDELMLDGNPRLNLASFVTTWMEPECDKLIQASVNKNYVDMDEYPVTTELQNRCVNMIAHLFNAPLGESETAVGVGTVGSSEAIMLAGLAFKRRWQNKMRAAGKPCDKPNIVTGANVQVCWEKFARYFEVELKEVKLSDGYYIMDPSKAVDLVDENTICVAAILGSTLNGEFEDVKLLNDLLTEKNARTGWDTPIHVDAASGGFIAPFLYPELEWDFRLPLVKSINVSGHKYGLVYAGIGWCIWRSKEDLPDELIFHINYLGADQPTFTLNFSKGSSQVIAQYYQLIRLGFEGYKNIMENCQENAMVLKEGLEKTGRFNIVSKDNGVPLVAFSLKDSSRHNEFEISDFLRRFGWIVPAYTMPPDAQHVTVLRVVIREDFSRTLAERLVLDIEKVMHELDGLPARVANGGEDAAAAAASASEREMTKQRELNIKFRDDKGTQQASNTAFEGLVRRYFDTFEHRLRRGKSSKSRRPLHLQPSKANSAKSVQAPHTGCFEQTSHFTLRKSGQPSEDFDQVLGDSNGCWASYPKVYTHTQMDYAKGFDTRSTTGKEQGFASFGELKASEVCNASSSKSTKKQGFAA
;
A
#
# COMPACT_ATOMS: atom_id res chain seq x y z
N MET A 1 -40.45 55.78 9.99
CA MET A 1 -40.58 54.34 10.22
C MET A 1 -39.36 53.70 9.56
N VAL A 2 -38.31 53.47 10.33
CA VAL A 2 -37.05 52.88 9.85
C VAL A 2 -37.26 51.37 9.88
N LEU A 3 -37.34 50.73 8.72
CA LEU A 3 -37.35 49.28 8.60
C LEU A 3 -35.94 48.79 8.92
N SER A 4 -35.72 48.45 10.18
CA SER A 4 -34.56 47.66 10.60
C SER A 4 -34.62 46.32 9.89
N HIS A 5 -33.71 46.08 8.93
CA HIS A 5 -33.38 44.71 8.53
C HIS A 5 -32.72 44.03 9.72
N GLY A 6 -33.54 43.38 10.54
CA GLY A 6 -33.08 42.40 11.51
C GLY A 6 -32.51 41.22 10.73
N VAL A 7 -31.19 41.14 10.65
CA VAL A 7 -30.51 39.89 10.34
C VAL A 7 -30.76 38.97 11.55
N SER A 8 -31.71 38.05 11.43
CA SER A 8 -31.87 36.96 12.40
C SER A 8 -30.68 36.00 12.24
N GLY A 9 -29.60 36.31 12.94
CA GLY A 9 -28.36 35.52 12.98
C GLY A 9 -28.47 34.18 13.72
N SER A 10 -29.58 33.45 13.57
CA SER A 10 -29.78 32.14 14.22
C SER A 10 -30.63 31.15 13.43
N ASP A 11 -30.88 31.38 12.13
CA ASP A 11 -31.84 30.60 11.32
C ASP A 11 -31.21 29.69 10.24
N GLU A 12 -29.89 29.41 10.28
CA GLU A 12 -29.26 28.57 9.23
C GLU A 12 -29.47 27.05 9.39
N SER A 13 -30.19 26.53 10.40
CA SER A 13 -30.17 25.09 10.69
C SER A 13 -31.52 24.38 10.84
N VAL A 14 -32.63 24.89 10.27
CA VAL A 14 -33.89 24.11 10.20
C VAL A 14 -34.07 23.36 8.88
N HIS A 15 -33.35 23.75 7.83
CA HIS A 15 -33.43 23.09 6.53
C HIS A 15 -32.65 21.78 6.53
N SER A 16 -33.25 20.71 6.01
CA SER A 16 -32.49 19.51 5.65
C SER A 16 -31.48 19.85 4.55
N THR A 17 -30.41 19.05 4.44
CA THR A 17 -29.32 19.27 3.47
C THR A 17 -29.84 19.51 2.05
N PHE A 18 -30.75 18.67 1.56
CA PHE A 18 -31.29 18.76 0.21
C PHE A 18 -32.33 19.87 -0.01
N ALA A 19 -32.88 20.45 1.07
CA ALA A 19 -33.72 21.65 0.99
C ALA A 19 -32.90 22.95 1.09
N SER A 20 -31.63 22.86 1.48
CA SER A 20 -30.75 24.00 1.67
C SER A 20 -30.28 24.61 0.33
N ARG A 21 -29.70 25.80 0.39
CA ARG A 21 -29.08 26.43 -0.80
C ARG A 21 -27.83 25.69 -1.30
N TYR A 22 -27.20 24.85 -0.47
CA TYR A 22 -25.87 24.30 -0.75
C TYR A 22 -25.88 23.26 -1.89
N VAL A 23 -26.98 22.53 -2.08
CA VAL A 23 -27.11 21.55 -3.18
C VAL A 23 -27.40 22.19 -4.55
N ARG A 24 -27.59 23.52 -4.61
CA ARG A 24 -27.81 24.26 -5.87
C ARG A 24 -26.52 24.76 -6.50
N THR A 25 -25.38 24.60 -5.82
CA THR A 25 -24.06 25.04 -6.31
C THR A 25 -23.15 23.82 -6.41
N SER A 26 -22.51 23.62 -7.56
CA SER A 26 -21.53 22.55 -7.73
C SER A 26 -20.33 22.74 -6.80
N LEU A 27 -19.70 21.65 -6.38
CA LEU A 27 -18.48 21.70 -5.56
C LEU A 27 -17.39 22.57 -6.23
N PRO A 28 -16.63 23.35 -5.43
CA PRO A 28 -15.56 24.20 -5.94
C PRO A 28 -14.46 23.36 -6.59
N ARG A 29 -14.15 23.65 -7.86
CA ARG A 29 -13.12 22.92 -8.63
C ARG A 29 -11.77 23.62 -8.71
N PHE A 30 -11.73 24.94 -8.55
CA PHE A 30 -10.56 25.75 -8.88
C PHE A 30 -10.11 26.71 -7.78
N ARG A 31 -11.03 27.21 -6.96
CA ARG A 31 -10.73 28.16 -5.87
C ARG A 31 -11.43 27.71 -4.60
N MET A 32 -10.77 27.92 -3.47
CA MET A 32 -11.36 27.71 -2.14
C MET A 32 -12.52 28.69 -1.93
N LEU A 33 -13.58 28.24 -1.26
CA LEU A 33 -14.73 29.08 -0.93
C LEU A 33 -14.35 30.10 0.15
N GLU A 34 -14.91 31.32 0.06
CA GLU A 34 -14.71 32.37 1.06
C GLU A 34 -15.48 32.11 2.37
N GLN A 35 -16.56 31.33 2.30
CA GLN A 35 -17.44 31.04 3.42
C GLN A 35 -17.47 29.54 3.71
N SER A 36 -17.54 29.20 5.00
CA SER A 36 -17.84 27.85 5.45
C SER A 36 -19.26 27.42 5.05
N ILE A 37 -19.48 26.11 4.92
CA ILE A 37 -20.79 25.50 4.76
C ILE A 37 -21.06 24.54 5.93
N PRO A 38 -22.32 24.22 6.26
CA PRO A 38 -22.66 23.22 7.27
C PRO A 38 -21.99 21.87 6.98
N LYS A 39 -21.49 21.21 8.03
CA LYS A 39 -20.75 19.95 7.95
C LYS A 39 -21.57 18.81 7.30
N GLU A 40 -22.87 18.79 7.52
CA GLU A 40 -23.82 17.84 6.94
C GLU A 40 -23.95 18.03 5.43
N ALA A 41 -23.95 19.28 4.95
CA ALA A 41 -23.98 19.60 3.53
C ALA A 41 -22.65 19.24 2.86
N ALA A 42 -21.52 19.56 3.50
CA ALA A 42 -20.20 19.17 3.01
C ALA A 42 -20.08 17.64 2.88
N TYR A 43 -20.45 16.89 3.93
CA TYR A 43 -20.44 15.44 3.92
C TYR A 43 -21.31 14.88 2.79
N GLN A 44 -22.58 15.30 2.72
CA GLN A 44 -23.53 14.73 1.76
C GLN A 44 -23.09 14.97 0.31
N ILE A 45 -22.68 16.19 -0.05
CA ILE A 45 -22.36 16.51 -1.45
C ILE A 45 -21.05 15.79 -1.88
N ILE A 46 -20.07 15.63 -0.98
CA ILE A 46 -18.87 14.83 -1.25
C ILE A 46 -19.24 13.34 -1.36
N ASN A 47 -20.04 12.83 -0.43
CA ASN A 47 -20.50 11.44 -0.44
C ASN A 47 -21.34 11.12 -1.69
N ASP A 48 -22.13 12.07 -2.19
CA ASP A 48 -22.92 11.93 -3.41
C ASP A 48 -22.03 11.80 -4.66
N GLU A 49 -20.97 12.62 -4.76
CA GLU A 49 -20.02 12.54 -5.89
C GLU A 49 -19.22 11.21 -5.85
N LEU A 50 -18.88 10.72 -4.66
CA LEU A 50 -18.19 9.42 -4.48
C LEU A 50 -19.05 8.21 -4.90
N MET A 51 -20.37 8.35 -5.06
CA MET A 51 -21.21 7.26 -5.62
C MET A 51 -20.88 6.94 -7.09
N LEU A 52 -20.15 7.83 -7.78
CA LEU A 52 -19.71 7.61 -9.16
C LEU A 52 -18.43 6.76 -9.23
N ASP A 53 -17.76 6.51 -8.12
CA ASP A 53 -16.69 5.52 -8.05
C ASP A 53 -17.27 4.10 -8.17
N GLY A 54 -16.50 3.21 -8.79
CA GLY A 54 -16.87 1.80 -8.87
C GLY A 54 -16.83 1.12 -7.50
N ASN A 55 -17.73 0.17 -7.26
CA ASN A 55 -17.73 -0.62 -6.03
C ASN A 55 -16.41 -1.43 -5.91
N PRO A 56 -15.57 -1.20 -4.88
CA PRO A 56 -14.28 -1.90 -4.74
C PRO A 56 -14.41 -3.43 -4.67
N ARG A 57 -15.51 -3.95 -4.11
CA ARG A 57 -15.79 -5.40 -4.02
C ARG A 57 -15.95 -6.06 -5.40
N LEU A 58 -16.35 -5.28 -6.41
CA LEU A 58 -16.49 -5.72 -7.80
C LEU A 58 -15.29 -5.30 -8.67
N ASN A 59 -14.28 -4.68 -8.05
CA ASN A 59 -13.07 -4.29 -8.74
C ASN A 59 -12.12 -5.47 -8.89
N LEU A 60 -12.16 -6.19 -10.01
CA LEU A 60 -11.33 -7.38 -10.27
C LEU A 60 -9.99 -7.06 -10.94
N ALA A 61 -9.72 -5.78 -11.18
CA ALA A 61 -8.42 -5.31 -11.69
C ALA A 61 -7.35 -5.23 -10.60
N SER A 62 -7.76 -4.86 -9.39
CA SER A 62 -6.88 -4.55 -8.27
C SER A 62 -6.40 -5.79 -7.53
N PHE A 63 -5.14 -5.77 -7.09
CA PHE A 63 -4.59 -6.73 -6.14
C PHE A 63 -4.78 -6.31 -4.68
N VAL A 64 -5.24 -5.08 -4.44
CA VAL A 64 -5.36 -4.50 -3.10
C VAL A 64 -6.60 -5.03 -2.41
N THR A 65 -6.49 -5.40 -1.14
CA THR A 65 -7.60 -5.83 -0.27
C THR A 65 -8.72 -4.80 -0.23
N THR A 66 -9.96 -5.26 -0.38
CA THR A 66 -11.17 -4.41 -0.43
C THR A 66 -12.15 -4.68 0.70
N TRP A 67 -11.77 -5.52 1.66
CA TRP A 67 -12.57 -5.85 2.84
C TRP A 67 -11.66 -6.25 3.99
N MET A 68 -12.02 -5.88 5.22
CA MET A 68 -11.43 -6.37 6.46
C MET A 68 -12.56 -6.65 7.47
N GLU A 69 -12.25 -7.42 8.51
CA GLU A 69 -13.20 -7.68 9.58
C GLU A 69 -13.59 -6.39 10.32
N PRO A 70 -14.85 -6.25 10.79
CA PRO A 70 -15.31 -5.05 11.52
C PRO A 70 -14.48 -4.71 12.76
N GLU A 71 -13.88 -5.70 13.40
CA GLU A 71 -12.94 -5.53 14.51
C GLU A 71 -11.68 -4.78 14.08
N CYS A 72 -11.21 -5.02 12.85
CA CYS A 72 -10.06 -4.31 12.30
C CYS A 72 -10.44 -2.88 11.88
N ASP A 73 -11.64 -2.65 11.35
CA ASP A 73 -12.15 -1.29 11.09
C ASP A 73 -12.15 -0.43 12.36
N LYS A 74 -12.54 -1.02 13.51
CA LYS A 74 -12.49 -0.34 14.82
C LYS A 74 -11.06 0.03 15.22
N LEU A 75 -10.09 -0.87 15.02
CA LEU A 75 -8.67 -0.60 15.31
C LEU A 75 -8.12 0.52 14.43
N ILE A 76 -8.46 0.51 13.13
CA ILE A 76 -8.06 1.55 12.18
C ILE A 76 -8.64 2.90 12.61
N GLN A 77 -9.94 2.96 12.87
CA GLN A 77 -10.61 4.19 13.29
C GLN A 77 -10.05 4.73 14.62
N ALA A 78 -9.73 3.85 15.57
CA ALA A 78 -9.13 4.23 16.86
C ALA A 78 -7.68 4.72 16.75
N SER A 79 -7.00 4.49 15.63
CA SER A 79 -5.59 4.81 15.41
C SER A 79 -5.33 5.82 14.28
N VAL A 80 -6.38 6.39 13.68
CA VAL A 80 -6.27 7.33 12.55
C VAL A 80 -5.44 8.58 12.86
N ASN A 81 -5.34 8.97 14.13
CA ASN A 81 -4.57 10.13 14.59
C ASN A 81 -3.16 9.79 15.10
N LYS A 82 -2.75 8.52 15.09
CA LYS A 82 -1.42 8.09 15.53
C LYS A 82 -0.44 8.22 14.37
N ASN A 83 0.44 9.21 14.44
CA ASN A 83 1.50 9.43 13.47
C ASN A 83 2.64 8.43 13.67
N TYR A 84 2.93 7.61 12.66
CA TYR A 84 3.87 6.49 12.75
C TYR A 84 5.30 6.91 13.15
N VAL A 85 5.76 8.08 12.71
CA VAL A 85 7.16 8.49 12.88
C VAL A 85 7.49 8.99 14.30
N ASP A 86 6.48 9.25 15.11
CA ASP A 86 6.62 9.76 16.49
C ASP A 86 6.86 8.57 17.45
N MET A 87 8.01 7.90 17.30
CA MET A 87 8.25 6.62 17.98
C MET A 87 8.35 6.74 19.51
N ASP A 88 8.75 7.89 20.04
CA ASP A 88 8.84 8.14 21.49
C ASP A 88 7.44 8.38 22.09
N GLU A 89 6.58 9.06 21.34
CA GLU A 89 5.19 9.31 21.73
C GLU A 89 4.31 8.07 21.59
N TYR A 90 4.62 7.17 20.63
CA TYR A 90 3.83 5.96 20.35
C TYR A 90 4.65 4.67 20.37
N PRO A 91 5.34 4.34 21.48
CA PRO A 91 6.34 3.27 21.54
C PRO A 91 5.75 1.88 21.26
N VAL A 92 4.50 1.64 21.68
CA VAL A 92 3.80 0.37 21.40
C VAL A 92 3.57 0.19 19.90
N THR A 93 3.32 1.28 19.15
CA THR A 93 3.08 1.21 17.71
C THR A 93 4.37 0.81 16.97
N THR A 94 5.50 1.39 17.36
CA THR A 94 6.83 1.01 16.87
C THR A 94 7.15 -0.45 17.18
N GLU A 95 6.84 -0.90 18.40
CA GLU A 95 7.03 -2.29 18.79
C GLU A 95 6.17 -3.26 17.95
N LEU A 96 4.92 -2.90 17.62
CA LEU A 96 4.09 -3.71 16.71
C LEU A 96 4.69 -3.78 15.31
N GLN A 97 5.29 -2.70 14.81
CA GLN A 97 6.03 -2.72 13.55
C GLN A 97 7.20 -3.70 13.62
N ASN A 98 7.99 -3.66 14.69
CA ASN A 98 9.16 -4.54 14.86
C ASN A 98 8.73 -6.01 14.89
N ARG A 99 7.65 -6.33 15.59
CA ARG A 99 7.08 -7.67 15.61
C ARG A 99 6.61 -8.13 14.23
N CYS A 100 5.99 -7.25 13.45
CA CYS A 100 5.64 -7.56 12.06
C CYS A 100 6.87 -7.87 11.21
N VAL A 101 7.93 -7.06 11.32
CA VAL A 101 9.20 -7.30 10.62
C VAL A 101 9.80 -8.65 11.00
N ASN A 102 9.82 -8.99 12.29
CA ASN A 102 10.31 -10.29 12.76
C ASN A 102 9.46 -11.46 12.21
N MET A 103 8.13 -11.38 12.33
CA MET A 103 7.23 -12.43 11.83
C MET A 103 7.37 -12.64 10.32
N ILE A 104 7.46 -11.57 9.54
CA ILE A 104 7.63 -11.65 8.08
C ILE A 104 9.02 -12.18 7.72
N ALA A 105 10.07 -11.78 8.43
CA ALA A 105 11.42 -12.29 8.22
C ALA A 105 11.50 -13.80 8.47
N HIS A 106 10.90 -14.30 9.55
CA HIS A 106 10.79 -15.75 9.80
C HIS A 106 9.93 -16.45 8.75
N LEU A 107 8.83 -15.85 8.31
CA LEU A 107 7.99 -16.39 7.23
C LEU A 107 8.79 -16.58 5.92
N PHE A 108 9.80 -15.75 5.69
CA PHE A 108 10.69 -15.80 4.53
C PHE A 108 12.01 -16.52 4.81
N ASN A 109 12.08 -17.29 5.91
CA ASN A 109 13.24 -18.10 6.28
C ASN A 109 14.54 -17.28 6.40
N ALA A 110 14.45 -16.03 6.88
CA ALA A 110 15.63 -15.21 7.16
C ALA A 110 16.57 -15.96 8.14
N PRO A 111 17.91 -15.89 7.96
CA PRO A 111 18.87 -16.61 8.78
C PRO A 111 19.03 -15.94 10.16
N LEU A 112 18.01 -16.08 11.02
CA LEU A 112 17.89 -15.45 12.32
C LEU A 112 17.72 -16.49 13.42
N GLY A 113 18.29 -16.22 14.60
CA GLY A 113 17.94 -16.95 15.82
C GLY A 113 16.49 -16.68 16.27
N GLU A 114 15.95 -17.53 17.16
CA GLU A 114 14.54 -17.42 17.61
C GLU A 114 14.18 -16.06 18.26
N SER A 115 15.15 -15.39 18.88
CA SER A 115 14.96 -14.10 19.56
C SER A 115 15.79 -12.98 18.94
N GLU A 116 16.32 -13.18 17.73
CA GLU A 116 17.12 -12.18 17.03
C GLU A 116 16.22 -11.20 16.29
N THR A 117 16.46 -9.90 16.46
CA THR A 117 15.71 -8.86 15.75
C THR A 117 16.07 -8.87 14.27
N ALA A 118 15.06 -9.00 13.41
CA ALA A 118 15.25 -8.97 11.96
C ALA A 118 15.60 -7.56 11.45
N VAL A 119 16.25 -7.50 10.29
CA VAL A 119 16.56 -6.24 9.59
C VAL A 119 15.48 -5.97 8.56
N GLY A 120 14.61 -4.99 8.83
CA GLY A 120 13.50 -4.68 7.94
C GLY A 120 12.72 -3.45 8.38
N VAL A 121 11.81 -2.99 7.51
CA VAL A 121 11.01 -1.79 7.76
C VAL A 121 9.62 -1.89 7.14
N GLY A 122 8.64 -1.28 7.82
CA GLY A 122 7.30 -1.05 7.30
C GLY A 122 7.22 0.21 6.42
N THR A 123 6.78 0.05 5.19
CA THR A 123 6.65 1.09 4.17
C THR A 123 5.18 1.37 3.84
N VAL A 124 4.87 2.38 3.02
CA VAL A 124 3.49 2.60 2.52
C VAL A 124 3.07 1.48 1.56
N GLY A 125 4.02 0.81 0.91
CA GLY A 125 3.78 -0.23 -0.07
C GLY A 125 5.05 -0.74 -0.72
N SER A 126 4.94 -1.77 -1.58
CA SER A 126 6.10 -2.31 -2.29
C SER A 126 6.86 -1.26 -3.11
N SER A 127 6.22 -0.20 -3.62
CA SER A 127 6.93 0.84 -4.37
C SER A 127 8.01 1.55 -3.53
N GLU A 128 7.74 1.86 -2.27
CA GLU A 128 8.75 2.45 -1.38
C GLU A 128 9.78 1.39 -0.97
N ALA A 129 9.32 0.17 -0.65
CA ALA A 129 10.21 -0.95 -0.29
C ALA A 129 11.25 -1.26 -1.38
N ILE A 130 10.83 -1.26 -2.64
CA ILE A 130 11.67 -1.48 -3.82
C ILE A 130 12.71 -0.37 -3.97
N MET A 131 12.31 0.89 -3.78
CA MET A 131 13.26 2.00 -3.86
C MET A 131 14.30 1.93 -2.73
N LEU A 132 13.89 1.54 -1.52
CA LEU A 132 14.80 1.33 -0.38
C LEU A 132 15.77 0.16 -0.63
N ALA A 133 15.26 -0.97 -1.13
CA ALA A 133 16.08 -2.12 -1.51
C ALA A 133 17.08 -1.75 -2.63
N GLY A 134 16.60 -1.09 -3.68
CA GLY A 134 17.44 -0.62 -4.79
C GLY A 134 18.51 0.38 -4.34
N LEU A 135 18.20 1.28 -3.41
CA LEU A 135 19.18 2.18 -2.79
C LEU A 135 20.25 1.41 -2.00
N ALA A 136 19.84 0.40 -1.21
CA ALA A 136 20.78 -0.46 -0.49
C ALA A 136 21.70 -1.22 -1.46
N PHE A 137 21.17 -1.82 -2.53
CA PHE A 137 21.98 -2.47 -3.57
C PHE A 137 22.93 -1.50 -4.27
N LYS A 138 22.42 -0.35 -4.73
CA LYS A 138 23.24 0.68 -5.39
C LYS A 138 24.38 1.12 -4.47
N ARG A 139 24.10 1.37 -3.19
CA ARG A 139 25.11 1.81 -2.22
C ARG A 139 26.14 0.72 -1.92
N ARG A 140 25.70 -0.53 -1.70
CA ARG A 140 26.59 -1.68 -1.49
C ARG A 140 27.50 -1.91 -2.70
N TRP A 141 26.96 -1.85 -3.91
CA TRP A 141 27.72 -1.92 -5.16
C TRP A 141 28.74 -0.78 -5.28
N GLN A 142 28.34 0.47 -5.01
CA GLN A 142 29.26 1.62 -5.03
C GLN A 142 30.42 1.45 -4.06
N ASN A 143 30.16 0.98 -2.84
CA ASN A 143 31.19 0.75 -1.82
C ASN A 143 32.15 -0.34 -2.28
N LYS A 144 31.64 -1.45 -2.83
CA LYS A 144 32.45 -2.53 -3.42
C LYS A 144 33.33 -2.02 -4.56
N MET A 145 32.78 -1.25 -5.50
CA MET A 145 33.52 -0.73 -6.65
C MET A 145 34.62 0.25 -6.23
N ARG A 146 34.32 1.15 -5.29
CA ARG A 146 35.33 2.08 -4.73
C ARG A 146 36.46 1.35 -4.01
N ALA A 147 36.13 0.33 -3.20
CA ALA A 147 37.14 -0.49 -2.53
C ALA A 147 38.04 -1.24 -3.52
N ALA A 148 37.51 -1.61 -4.68
CA ALA A 148 38.26 -2.23 -5.78
C ALA A 148 38.95 -1.21 -6.71
N GLY A 149 38.85 0.10 -6.46
CA GLY A 149 39.41 1.14 -7.32
C GLY A 149 38.75 1.26 -8.71
N LYS A 150 37.52 0.76 -8.86
CA LYS A 150 36.77 0.78 -10.12
C LYS A 150 35.80 1.97 -10.21
N PRO A 151 35.42 2.40 -11.43
CA PRO A 151 34.38 3.40 -11.63
C PRO A 151 33.02 2.98 -11.04
N CYS A 152 32.20 3.94 -10.63
CA CYS A 152 30.89 3.69 -10.03
C CYS A 152 29.77 4.59 -10.60
N ASP A 153 29.95 5.07 -11.83
CA ASP A 153 29.10 6.07 -12.51
C ASP A 153 27.99 5.45 -13.38
N LYS A 154 28.05 4.15 -13.70
CA LYS A 154 27.10 3.48 -14.62
C LYS A 154 26.44 2.23 -14.03
N PRO A 155 25.75 2.32 -12.88
CA PRO A 155 25.04 1.17 -12.33
C PRO A 155 23.91 0.72 -13.25
N ASN A 156 23.69 -0.58 -13.35
CA ASN A 156 22.50 -1.16 -13.98
C ASN A 156 21.79 -2.17 -13.06
N ILE A 157 20.52 -2.45 -13.35
CA ILE A 157 19.73 -3.52 -12.72
C ILE A 157 19.13 -4.40 -13.82
N VAL A 158 19.07 -5.71 -13.59
CA VAL A 158 18.48 -6.67 -14.54
C VAL A 158 17.14 -7.17 -14.01
N THR A 159 16.09 -7.11 -14.84
CA THR A 159 14.73 -7.59 -14.53
C THR A 159 14.08 -8.20 -15.77
N GLY A 160 12.91 -8.81 -15.64
CA GLY A 160 12.04 -9.09 -16.80
C GLY A 160 11.34 -7.83 -17.30
N ALA A 161 10.89 -7.82 -18.57
CA ALA A 161 10.05 -6.74 -19.13
C ALA A 161 8.61 -6.74 -18.57
N ASN A 162 8.25 -7.76 -17.80
CA ASN A 162 7.01 -7.86 -17.01
C ASN A 162 7.09 -7.10 -15.66
N VAL A 163 8.15 -6.31 -15.45
CA VAL A 163 8.38 -5.56 -14.23
C VAL A 163 7.29 -4.53 -13.95
N GLN A 164 7.01 -4.31 -12.66
CA GLN A 164 6.09 -3.27 -12.24
C GLN A 164 6.76 -1.89 -12.38
N VAL A 165 5.99 -0.87 -12.79
CA VAL A 165 6.45 0.51 -13.06
C VAL A 165 7.28 1.16 -11.93
N CYS A 166 7.22 0.68 -10.68
CA CYS A 166 8.05 1.16 -9.58
C CYS A 166 9.55 0.95 -9.83
N TRP A 167 9.94 -0.10 -10.56
CA TRP A 167 11.33 -0.34 -10.93
C TRP A 167 11.81 0.65 -12.01
N GLU A 168 10.96 0.99 -12.98
CA GLU A 168 11.24 2.09 -13.93
C GLU A 168 11.40 3.43 -13.20
N LYS A 169 10.54 3.70 -12.20
CA LYS A 169 10.65 4.90 -11.35
C LYS A 169 11.96 4.89 -10.56
N PHE A 170 12.33 3.76 -9.96
CA PHE A 170 13.61 3.61 -9.28
C PHE A 170 14.78 3.91 -10.23
N ALA A 171 14.81 3.23 -11.38
CA ALA A 171 15.85 3.40 -12.40
C ALA A 171 16.00 4.87 -12.82
N ARG A 172 14.88 5.54 -13.09
CA ARG A 172 14.86 6.94 -13.53
C ARG A 172 15.24 7.92 -12.43
N TYR A 173 14.70 7.79 -11.22
CA TYR A 173 14.92 8.75 -10.14
C TYR A 173 16.29 8.61 -9.50
N PHE A 174 16.83 7.39 -9.49
CA PHE A 174 18.12 7.09 -8.88
C PHE A 174 19.19 6.78 -9.91
N GLU A 175 19.02 7.16 -11.18
CA GLU A 175 20.05 7.08 -12.23
C GLU A 175 20.71 5.70 -12.28
N VAL A 176 19.90 4.68 -12.54
CA VAL A 176 20.32 3.29 -12.77
C VAL A 176 19.77 2.87 -14.13
N GLU A 177 20.61 2.27 -14.97
CA GLU A 177 20.16 1.69 -16.23
C GLU A 177 19.29 0.45 -15.96
N LEU A 178 18.10 0.40 -16.57
CA LEU A 178 17.20 -0.75 -16.47
C LEU A 178 17.40 -1.67 -17.67
N LYS A 179 17.96 -2.86 -17.43
CA LYS A 179 18.16 -3.90 -18.45
C LYS A 179 17.06 -4.94 -18.35
N GLU A 180 16.14 -4.91 -19.30
CA GLU A 180 14.96 -5.78 -19.30
C GLU A 180 15.15 -7.00 -20.19
N VAL A 181 14.91 -8.19 -19.64
CA VAL A 181 14.74 -9.42 -20.42
C VAL A 181 13.36 -9.35 -21.06
N LYS A 182 13.36 -9.20 -22.39
CA LYS A 182 12.13 -9.14 -23.19
C LYS A 182 11.31 -10.42 -23.10
N LEU A 183 10.00 -10.28 -23.23
CA LEU A 183 9.06 -11.39 -23.24
C LEU A 183 9.06 -12.11 -24.60
N SER A 184 8.42 -13.26 -24.66
CA SER A 184 8.18 -13.99 -25.91
C SER A 184 6.87 -14.76 -25.85
N ASP A 185 6.32 -15.11 -27.01
CA ASP A 185 5.05 -15.85 -27.09
C ASP A 185 5.08 -17.14 -26.25
N GLY A 186 4.09 -17.28 -25.37
CA GLY A 186 3.99 -18.41 -24.43
C GLY A 186 4.93 -18.33 -23.21
N TYR A 187 5.76 -17.29 -23.10
CA TYR A 187 6.72 -17.07 -22.01
C TYR A 187 6.70 -15.60 -21.55
N TYR A 188 5.86 -15.31 -20.56
CA TYR A 188 5.51 -13.94 -20.13
C TYR A 188 6.17 -13.54 -18.79
N ILE A 189 7.23 -14.24 -18.41
CA ILE A 189 8.06 -13.97 -17.22
C ILE A 189 9.52 -13.80 -17.62
N MET A 190 10.39 -13.38 -16.68
CA MET A 190 11.82 -13.33 -16.91
C MET A 190 12.43 -14.72 -17.10
N ASP A 191 13.16 -14.93 -18.20
CA ASP A 191 13.98 -16.13 -18.42
C ASP A 191 15.27 -16.02 -17.59
N PRO A 192 15.52 -16.93 -16.62
CA PRO A 192 16.71 -16.86 -15.78
C PRO A 192 18.03 -16.90 -16.55
N SER A 193 18.12 -17.66 -17.65
CA SER A 193 19.34 -17.75 -18.45
C SER A 193 19.64 -16.41 -19.13
N LYS A 194 18.63 -15.81 -19.77
CA LYS A 194 18.79 -14.51 -20.43
C LYS A 194 19.08 -13.39 -19.43
N ALA A 195 18.47 -13.44 -18.25
CA ALA A 195 18.77 -12.50 -17.17
C ALA A 195 20.25 -12.59 -16.76
N VAL A 196 20.74 -13.80 -16.53
CA VAL A 196 22.13 -14.06 -16.17
C VAL A 196 23.07 -13.56 -17.28
N ASP A 197 22.73 -13.71 -18.55
CA ASP A 197 23.55 -13.20 -19.67
C ASP A 197 23.71 -11.66 -19.66
N LEU A 198 22.67 -10.92 -19.29
CA LEU A 198 22.70 -9.45 -19.23
C LEU A 198 23.53 -8.87 -18.09
N VAL A 199 23.84 -9.68 -17.07
CA VAL A 199 24.62 -9.26 -15.90
C VAL A 199 26.06 -8.92 -16.28
N ASP A 200 26.55 -7.79 -15.79
CA ASP A 200 27.94 -7.35 -15.88
C ASP A 200 28.48 -6.85 -14.53
N GLU A 201 29.71 -6.35 -14.49
CA GLU A 201 30.32 -5.84 -13.25
C GLU A 201 29.63 -4.59 -12.66
N ASN A 202 28.78 -3.93 -13.45
CA ASN A 202 28.01 -2.75 -13.03
C ASN A 202 26.59 -3.10 -12.57
N THR A 203 26.21 -4.38 -12.62
CA THR A 203 24.89 -4.83 -12.17
C THR A 203 24.80 -4.81 -10.64
N ILE A 204 23.91 -3.96 -10.11
CA ILE A 204 23.72 -3.78 -8.66
C ILE A 204 22.95 -4.94 -8.02
N CYS A 205 22.01 -5.53 -8.78
CA CYS A 205 21.29 -6.76 -8.46
C CYS A 205 20.52 -7.27 -9.69
N VAL A 206 20.00 -8.49 -9.60
CA VAL A 206 18.92 -8.99 -10.46
C VAL A 206 17.63 -9.00 -9.62
N ALA A 207 16.55 -8.40 -10.11
CA ALA A 207 15.27 -8.42 -9.42
C ALA A 207 14.31 -9.43 -10.08
N ALA A 208 13.99 -10.49 -9.35
CA ALA A 208 13.02 -11.50 -9.76
C ALA A 208 11.64 -11.21 -9.15
N ILE A 209 10.58 -11.55 -9.86
CA ILE A 209 9.19 -11.24 -9.49
C ILE A 209 8.47 -12.51 -9.07
N LEU A 210 8.13 -12.60 -7.78
CA LEU A 210 7.30 -13.67 -7.25
C LEU A 210 5.82 -13.28 -7.36
N GLY A 211 5.27 -13.49 -8.56
CA GLY A 211 3.88 -13.21 -8.89
C GLY A 211 3.77 -12.02 -9.82
N SER A 212 4.02 -12.26 -11.11
CA SER A 212 3.91 -11.24 -12.16
C SER A 212 2.54 -10.59 -12.13
N THR A 213 2.51 -9.26 -12.25
CA THR A 213 1.24 -8.54 -12.32
C THR A 213 0.48 -8.87 -13.61
N LEU A 214 1.13 -9.37 -14.65
CA LEU A 214 0.50 -9.68 -15.93
C LEU A 214 -0.32 -10.98 -15.84
N ASN A 215 0.34 -12.12 -15.62
CA ASN A 215 -0.29 -13.43 -15.66
C ASN A 215 -0.31 -14.18 -14.32
N GLY A 216 0.19 -13.57 -13.23
CA GLY A 216 0.20 -14.17 -11.89
C GLY A 216 1.29 -15.21 -11.65
N GLU A 217 2.12 -15.49 -12.65
CA GLU A 217 3.13 -16.55 -12.58
C GLU A 217 4.30 -16.15 -11.67
N PHE A 218 4.90 -17.15 -11.01
CA PHE A 218 6.11 -17.00 -10.23
C PHE A 218 7.34 -17.19 -11.12
N GLU A 219 8.28 -16.25 -11.08
CA GLU A 219 9.58 -16.44 -11.69
C GLU A 219 10.41 -17.50 -10.94
N ASP A 220 11.23 -18.24 -11.67
CA ASP A 220 12.07 -19.30 -11.11
C ASP A 220 13.31 -18.72 -10.42
N VAL A 221 13.10 -18.22 -9.19
CA VAL A 221 14.15 -17.62 -8.37
C VAL A 221 15.25 -18.62 -8.03
N LYS A 222 14.91 -19.91 -7.88
CA LYS A 222 15.88 -20.96 -7.58
C LYS A 222 16.84 -21.17 -8.76
N LEU A 223 16.32 -21.34 -9.98
CA LEU A 223 17.16 -21.47 -11.16
C LEU A 223 18.01 -20.21 -11.38
N LEU A 224 17.44 -19.02 -11.16
CA LEU A 224 18.19 -17.77 -11.22
C LEU A 224 19.35 -17.73 -10.21
N ASN A 225 19.10 -18.15 -8.97
CA ASN A 225 20.13 -18.27 -7.93
C ASN A 225 21.25 -19.21 -8.35
N ASP A 226 20.91 -20.38 -8.90
CA ASP A 226 21.89 -21.41 -9.25
C ASP A 226 22.79 -20.93 -10.41
N LEU A 227 22.19 -20.38 -11.47
CA LEU A 227 22.92 -19.82 -12.61
C LEU A 227 23.77 -18.60 -12.25
N LEU A 228 23.27 -17.71 -11.39
CA LEU A 228 24.05 -16.58 -10.87
C LEU A 228 25.19 -17.05 -9.97
N THR A 229 25.02 -18.12 -9.21
CA THR A 229 26.09 -18.69 -8.38
C THR A 229 27.25 -19.17 -9.26
N GLU A 230 26.95 -19.87 -10.36
CA GLU A 230 27.97 -20.28 -11.33
C GLU A 230 28.63 -19.08 -12.03
N LYS A 231 27.87 -18.04 -12.39
CA LYS A 231 28.43 -16.82 -12.97
C LYS A 231 29.33 -16.09 -11.96
N ASN A 232 28.90 -15.93 -10.72
CA ASN A 232 29.67 -15.30 -9.65
C ASN A 232 30.97 -16.05 -9.35
N ALA A 233 30.97 -17.39 -9.37
CA ALA A 233 32.18 -18.19 -9.20
C ALA A 233 33.22 -17.94 -10.32
N ARG A 234 32.75 -17.67 -11.55
CA ARG A 234 33.62 -17.38 -12.70
C ARG A 234 34.10 -15.93 -12.74
N THR A 235 33.26 -14.97 -12.35
CA THR A 235 33.53 -13.54 -12.55
C THR A 235 34.02 -12.82 -11.29
N GLY A 236 33.71 -13.35 -10.09
CA GLY A 236 33.96 -12.69 -8.81
C GLY A 236 33.07 -11.47 -8.51
N TRP A 237 32.02 -11.25 -9.32
CA TRP A 237 31.18 -10.05 -9.19
C TRP A 237 30.20 -10.05 -8.01
N ASP A 238 29.92 -11.20 -7.40
CA ASP A 238 29.00 -11.34 -6.24
C ASP A 238 27.65 -10.61 -6.48
N THR A 239 27.08 -10.78 -7.68
CA THR A 239 25.81 -10.15 -8.05
C THR A 239 24.67 -10.75 -7.20
N PRO A 240 23.93 -9.94 -6.44
CA PRO A 240 22.85 -10.42 -5.57
C PRO A 240 21.49 -10.45 -6.27
N ILE A 241 20.52 -11.10 -5.63
CA ILE A 241 19.11 -11.14 -6.01
C ILE A 241 18.26 -10.32 -5.03
N HIS A 242 17.35 -9.54 -5.59
CA HIS A 242 16.16 -9.04 -4.89
C HIS A 242 14.94 -9.82 -5.34
N VAL A 243 14.02 -10.15 -4.43
CA VAL A 243 12.74 -10.73 -4.82
C VAL A 243 11.62 -9.73 -4.59
N ASP A 244 11.01 -9.27 -5.69
CA ASP A 244 9.75 -8.53 -5.66
C ASP A 244 8.61 -9.51 -5.43
N ALA A 245 8.34 -9.78 -4.16
CA ALA A 245 7.26 -10.66 -3.71
C ALA A 245 6.01 -9.85 -3.33
N ALA A 246 5.73 -8.73 -4.01
CA ALA A 246 4.64 -7.82 -3.66
C ALA A 246 3.30 -8.54 -3.41
N SER A 247 2.94 -9.50 -4.26
CA SER A 247 1.80 -10.40 -4.07
C SER A 247 2.23 -11.75 -3.51
N GLY A 248 3.15 -12.45 -4.18
CA GLY A 248 3.51 -13.84 -3.85
C GLY A 248 4.06 -14.05 -2.45
N GLY A 249 4.59 -13.01 -1.80
CA GLY A 249 5.17 -13.09 -0.46
C GLY A 249 4.17 -13.50 0.62
N PHE A 250 2.88 -13.20 0.47
CA PHE A 250 1.83 -13.70 1.37
C PHE A 250 1.00 -14.84 0.77
N ILE A 251 1.52 -15.52 -0.25
CA ILE A 251 0.83 -16.64 -0.91
C ILE A 251 1.71 -17.89 -0.82
N ALA A 252 2.93 -17.80 -1.34
CA ALA A 252 3.85 -18.92 -1.47
C ALA A 252 4.15 -19.61 -0.12
N PRO A 253 4.38 -18.88 1.01
CA PRO A 253 4.60 -19.54 2.29
C PRO A 253 3.45 -20.45 2.76
N PHE A 254 2.21 -20.20 2.30
CA PHE A 254 1.02 -20.91 2.79
C PHE A 254 0.53 -21.98 1.82
N LEU A 255 0.61 -21.73 0.51
CA LEU A 255 0.18 -22.68 -0.53
C LEU A 255 1.31 -23.55 -1.07
N TYR A 256 2.54 -23.04 -1.08
CA TYR A 256 3.68 -23.67 -1.74
C TYR A 256 4.93 -23.63 -0.83
N PRO A 257 4.87 -24.11 0.43
CA PRO A 257 5.98 -23.94 1.40
C PRO A 257 7.29 -24.62 0.95
N GLU A 258 7.19 -25.68 0.16
CA GLU A 258 8.32 -26.37 -0.48
C GLU A 258 9.02 -25.57 -1.59
N LEU A 259 8.39 -24.54 -2.16
CA LEU A 259 9.02 -23.69 -3.17
C LEU A 259 10.15 -22.88 -2.52
N GLU A 260 11.38 -23.08 -2.98
CA GLU A 260 12.53 -22.27 -2.57
C GLU A 260 12.60 -20.99 -3.41
N TRP A 261 12.21 -19.87 -2.81
CA TRP A 261 12.23 -18.56 -3.46
C TRP A 261 12.79 -17.44 -2.56
N ASP A 262 12.88 -17.69 -1.26
CA ASP A 262 13.13 -16.70 -0.21
C ASP A 262 14.59 -16.75 0.28
N PHE A 263 14.84 -16.38 1.55
CA PHE A 263 16.20 -16.35 2.10
C PHE A 263 16.85 -17.74 2.26
N ARG A 264 16.14 -18.84 2.00
CA ARG A 264 16.78 -20.15 1.77
C ARG A 264 17.81 -20.10 0.63
N LEU A 265 17.57 -19.25 -0.37
CA LEU A 265 18.50 -19.04 -1.49
C LEU A 265 19.61 -18.04 -1.10
N PRO A 266 20.91 -18.40 -1.14
CA PRO A 266 22.00 -17.58 -0.61
C PRO A 266 22.20 -16.21 -1.28
N LEU A 267 21.86 -16.10 -2.57
CA LEU A 267 21.99 -14.85 -3.31
C LEU A 267 20.82 -13.89 -3.08
N VAL A 268 19.71 -14.34 -2.49
CA VAL A 268 18.60 -13.46 -2.10
C VAL A 268 19.02 -12.64 -0.88
N LYS A 269 19.19 -11.33 -1.08
CA LYS A 269 19.68 -10.38 -0.06
C LYS A 269 18.61 -9.46 0.51
N SER A 270 17.52 -9.25 -0.22
CA SER A 270 16.33 -8.57 0.29
C SER A 270 15.07 -8.99 -0.45
N ILE A 271 13.93 -8.84 0.22
CA ILE A 271 12.61 -9.22 -0.27
C ILE A 271 11.63 -8.10 0.11
N ASN A 272 10.82 -7.65 -0.85
CA ASN A 272 9.68 -6.78 -0.55
C ASN A 272 8.36 -7.56 -0.57
N VAL A 273 7.37 -7.12 0.20
CA VAL A 273 5.99 -7.61 0.11
C VAL A 273 4.98 -6.50 0.38
N SER A 274 3.84 -6.50 -0.30
CA SER A 274 2.75 -5.55 -0.03
C SER A 274 1.76 -6.18 0.95
N GLY A 275 1.77 -5.70 2.21
CA GLY A 275 0.78 -6.10 3.20
C GLY A 275 -0.65 -5.82 2.75
N HIS A 276 -0.83 -4.75 1.98
CA HIS A 276 -2.15 -4.39 1.46
C HIS A 276 -2.61 -5.18 0.22
N LYS A 277 -1.85 -6.17 -0.24
CA LYS A 277 -2.29 -7.14 -1.24
C LYS A 277 -2.75 -8.42 -0.52
N TYR A 278 -2.05 -9.53 -0.70
CA TYR A 278 -2.39 -10.79 -0.01
C TYR A 278 -1.95 -10.83 1.46
N GLY A 279 -1.35 -9.75 2.00
CA GLY A 279 -1.19 -9.57 3.44
C GLY A 279 -2.48 -9.15 4.17
N LEU A 280 -3.58 -9.02 3.43
CA LEU A 280 -4.95 -8.87 3.93
C LEU A 280 -5.23 -7.58 4.71
N VAL A 281 -4.54 -6.48 4.38
CA VAL A 281 -4.79 -5.15 4.97
C VAL A 281 -5.30 -4.17 3.90
N TYR A 282 -6.10 -3.16 4.27
CA TYR A 282 -6.40 -2.06 3.34
C TYR A 282 -5.13 -1.34 2.85
N ALA A 283 -5.28 -0.58 1.76
CA ALA A 283 -4.20 0.20 1.15
C ALA A 283 -3.41 1.03 2.17
N GLY A 284 -2.07 1.01 2.07
CA GLY A 284 -1.18 1.86 2.87
C GLY A 284 -0.09 1.15 3.66
N ILE A 285 0.11 -0.17 3.49
CA ILE A 285 1.21 -0.91 4.13
C ILE A 285 1.98 -1.84 3.19
N GLY A 286 3.31 -1.78 3.26
CA GLY A 286 4.26 -2.71 2.65
C GLY A 286 5.43 -3.00 3.58
N TRP A 287 6.29 -3.92 3.18
CA TRP A 287 7.42 -4.39 3.98
C TRP A 287 8.64 -4.60 3.10
N CYS A 288 9.82 -4.26 3.62
CA CYS A 288 11.11 -4.62 3.04
C CYS A 288 11.94 -5.31 4.11
N ILE A 289 12.41 -6.53 3.83
CA ILE A 289 13.26 -7.30 4.72
C ILE A 289 14.62 -7.50 4.04
N TRP A 290 15.70 -7.32 4.79
CA TRP A 290 17.06 -7.65 4.38
C TRP A 290 17.50 -8.95 5.05
N ARG A 291 18.30 -9.74 4.33
CA ARG A 291 18.78 -11.04 4.81
C ARG A 291 19.61 -10.88 6.09
N SER A 292 20.47 -9.87 6.12
CA SER A 292 21.38 -9.58 7.23
C SER A 292 21.67 -8.09 7.34
N LYS A 293 22.30 -7.66 8.44
CA LYS A 293 22.71 -6.26 8.62
C LYS A 293 23.68 -5.79 7.53
N GLU A 294 24.53 -6.67 7.00
CA GLU A 294 25.49 -6.34 5.96
C GLU A 294 24.84 -5.96 4.61
N ASP A 295 23.59 -6.38 4.40
CA ASP A 295 22.84 -6.08 3.18
C ASP A 295 22.16 -4.70 3.22
N LEU A 296 22.19 -4.01 4.37
CA LEU A 296 21.71 -2.64 4.56
C LEU A 296 22.85 -1.73 5.01
N PRO A 297 23.47 -0.94 4.10
CA PRO A 297 24.57 -0.04 4.45
C PRO A 297 24.19 0.99 5.53
N ASP A 298 24.96 1.03 6.62
CA ASP A 298 24.72 1.88 7.79
C ASP A 298 24.61 3.38 7.41
N GLU A 299 25.30 3.84 6.37
CA GLU A 299 25.23 5.24 5.91
C GLU A 299 23.90 5.65 5.26
N LEU A 300 23.00 4.70 5.02
CA LEU A 300 21.63 4.97 4.58
C LEU A 300 20.66 5.13 5.76
N ILE A 301 21.06 4.72 6.97
CA ILE A 301 20.23 4.78 8.17
C ILE A 301 20.37 6.18 8.80
N PHE A 302 19.24 6.85 9.00
CA PHE A 302 19.19 8.12 9.69
C PHE A 302 18.82 7.90 11.15
N HIS A 303 19.52 8.63 12.03
CA HIS A 303 19.33 8.62 13.47
C HIS A 303 18.71 9.95 13.90
N ILE A 304 17.44 9.93 14.29
CA ILE A 304 16.65 11.12 14.64
C ILE A 304 16.45 11.14 16.16
N ASN A 305 16.68 12.30 16.79
CA ASN A 305 16.59 12.43 18.25
C ASN A 305 15.73 13.61 18.75
N TYR A 306 15.16 14.43 17.86
CA TYR A 306 14.44 15.64 18.29
C TYR A 306 13.03 15.39 18.83
N LEU A 307 12.53 14.15 18.72
CA LEU A 307 11.23 13.72 19.24
C LEU A 307 11.33 12.99 20.60
N GLY A 308 12.53 12.87 21.19
CA GLY A 308 12.69 12.37 22.56
C GLY A 308 13.85 11.40 22.76
N ALA A 309 14.08 10.49 21.81
CA ALA A 309 15.16 9.49 21.84
C ALA A 309 15.71 9.20 20.43
N ASP A 310 16.87 8.53 20.35
CA ASP A 310 17.48 8.14 19.08
C ASP A 310 16.66 7.04 18.38
N GLN A 311 16.32 7.27 17.11
CA GLN A 311 15.46 6.40 16.31
C GLN A 311 16.13 6.09 14.97
N PRO A 312 16.50 4.81 14.70
CA PRO A 312 17.03 4.41 13.41
C PRO A 312 15.90 4.32 12.39
N THR A 313 16.00 5.11 11.31
CA THR A 313 14.98 5.17 10.26
C THR A 313 15.62 5.02 8.88
N PHE A 314 14.99 4.20 8.04
CA PHE A 314 15.32 4.07 6.63
C PHE A 314 14.03 4.01 5.81
N THR A 315 13.43 5.18 5.58
CA THR A 315 12.18 5.37 4.84
C THR A 315 12.29 6.58 3.92
N LEU A 316 11.49 6.61 2.84
CA LEU A 316 11.36 7.80 2.00
C LEU A 316 10.28 8.74 2.53
N ASN A 317 9.28 8.19 3.21
CA ASN A 317 8.25 8.95 3.92
C ASN A 317 8.71 9.34 5.34
N PHE A 318 8.08 10.38 5.88
CA PHE A 318 8.21 10.80 7.27
C PHE A 318 6.89 10.58 8.03
N SER A 319 6.09 11.62 8.27
CA SER A 319 4.78 11.49 8.90
C SER A 319 3.81 10.69 8.02
N LYS A 320 3.14 9.70 8.63
CA LYS A 320 2.11 8.86 7.99
C LYS A 320 1.21 8.22 9.04
N GLY A 321 0.03 7.74 8.62
CA GLY A 321 -0.83 6.95 9.49
C GLY A 321 -0.16 5.64 9.93
N SER A 322 -0.41 5.22 11.16
CA SER A 322 0.06 3.94 11.71
C SER A 322 -1.01 2.85 11.78
N SER A 323 -2.24 3.18 11.40
CA SER A 323 -3.38 2.27 11.48
C SER A 323 -3.17 0.99 10.69
N GLN A 324 -2.55 1.05 9.50
CA GLN A 324 -2.28 -0.14 8.69
C GLN A 324 -1.19 -1.05 9.28
N VAL A 325 -0.23 -0.53 10.06
CA VAL A 325 0.74 -1.37 10.79
C VAL A 325 0.02 -2.16 11.89
N ILE A 326 -0.83 -1.47 12.65
CA ILE A 326 -1.65 -2.09 13.70
C ILE A 326 -2.58 -3.15 13.11
N ALA A 327 -3.20 -2.83 11.97
CA ALA A 327 -4.06 -3.75 11.24
C ALA A 327 -3.29 -4.96 10.69
N GLN A 328 -2.07 -4.78 10.18
CA GLN A 328 -1.23 -5.91 9.76
C GLN A 328 -0.93 -6.83 10.94
N TYR A 329 -0.55 -6.27 12.09
CA TYR A 329 -0.28 -7.06 13.28
C TYR A 329 -1.53 -7.83 13.72
N TYR A 330 -2.71 -7.20 13.69
CA TYR A 330 -3.99 -7.86 13.93
C TYR A 330 -4.18 -9.07 13.01
N GLN A 331 -4.04 -8.91 11.69
CA GLN A 331 -4.19 -10.01 10.74
C GLN A 331 -3.23 -11.16 11.06
N LEU A 332 -1.95 -10.84 11.32
CA LEU A 332 -0.92 -11.85 11.63
C LEU A 332 -1.27 -12.68 12.87
N ILE A 333 -1.70 -12.05 13.97
CA ILE A 333 -1.98 -12.76 15.23
C ILE A 333 -3.37 -13.40 15.27
N ARG A 334 -4.37 -12.82 14.58
CA ARG A 334 -5.75 -13.30 14.58
C ARG A 334 -5.93 -14.50 13.66
N LEU A 335 -5.22 -14.51 12.54
CA LEU A 335 -5.28 -15.60 11.56
C LEU A 335 -4.22 -16.66 11.85
N GLY A 336 -2.99 -16.23 12.18
CA GLY A 336 -1.85 -17.13 12.21
C GLY A 336 -1.63 -17.83 10.87
N PHE A 337 -0.76 -18.83 10.85
CA PHE A 337 -0.47 -19.57 9.61
C PHE A 337 -1.71 -20.28 9.04
N GLU A 338 -2.52 -20.89 9.91
CA GLU A 338 -3.74 -21.61 9.54
C GLU A 338 -4.75 -20.71 8.83
N GLY A 339 -5.05 -19.53 9.40
CA GLY A 339 -6.04 -18.63 8.82
C GLY A 339 -5.59 -18.07 7.47
N TYR A 340 -4.32 -17.68 7.34
CA TYR A 340 -3.78 -17.27 6.03
C TYR A 340 -3.87 -18.40 5.02
N LYS A 341 -3.49 -19.63 5.38
CA LYS A 341 -3.60 -20.79 4.49
C LYS A 341 -5.03 -21.02 4.01
N ASN A 342 -6.01 -21.05 4.91
CA ASN A 342 -7.42 -21.23 4.56
C ASN A 342 -7.91 -20.14 3.57
N ILE A 343 -7.51 -18.89 3.77
CA ILE A 343 -7.88 -17.78 2.89
C ILE A 343 -7.24 -17.93 1.51
N MET A 344 -5.95 -18.27 1.44
CA MET A 344 -5.26 -18.47 0.17
C MET A 344 -5.82 -19.68 -0.59
N GLU A 345 -6.17 -20.77 0.10
CA GLU A 345 -6.83 -21.95 -0.48
C GLU A 345 -8.18 -21.57 -1.10
N ASN A 346 -9.02 -20.82 -0.36
CA ASN A 346 -10.29 -20.33 -0.88
C ASN A 346 -10.13 -19.44 -2.14
N CYS A 347 -9.13 -18.54 -2.14
CA CYS A 347 -8.84 -17.70 -3.30
C CYS A 347 -8.43 -18.55 -4.50
N GLN A 348 -7.55 -19.53 -4.28
CA GLN A 348 -7.07 -20.43 -5.32
C GLN A 348 -8.20 -21.29 -5.89
N GLU A 349 -9.07 -21.86 -5.05
CA GLU A 349 -10.23 -22.62 -5.51
C GLU A 349 -11.19 -21.79 -6.36
N ASN A 350 -11.45 -20.53 -5.95
CA ASN A 350 -12.32 -19.65 -6.73
C ASN A 350 -11.68 -19.22 -8.05
N ALA A 351 -10.35 -19.10 -8.11
CA ALA A 351 -9.63 -18.91 -9.38
C ALA A 351 -9.80 -20.11 -10.31
N MET A 352 -9.72 -21.34 -9.78
CA MET A 352 -9.94 -22.56 -10.57
C MET A 352 -11.37 -22.66 -11.09
N VAL A 353 -12.38 -22.32 -10.28
CA VAL A 353 -13.79 -22.31 -10.75
C VAL A 353 -14.00 -21.33 -11.90
N LEU A 354 -13.42 -20.12 -11.81
CA LEU A 354 -13.48 -19.16 -12.90
C LEU A 354 -12.76 -19.68 -14.15
N LYS A 355 -11.56 -20.24 -13.99
CA LYS A 355 -10.78 -20.83 -15.09
C LYS A 355 -11.59 -21.91 -15.82
N GLU A 356 -12.12 -22.88 -15.08
CA GLU A 356 -12.92 -23.97 -15.66
C GLU A 356 -14.18 -23.45 -16.36
N GLY A 357 -14.84 -22.43 -15.79
CA GLY A 357 -15.98 -21.77 -16.41
C GLY A 357 -15.63 -21.17 -17.76
N LEU A 358 -14.51 -20.44 -17.84
CA LEU A 358 -14.01 -19.85 -19.08
C LEU A 358 -13.60 -20.92 -20.10
N GLU A 359 -12.93 -21.99 -19.69
CA GLU A 359 -12.54 -23.10 -20.56
C GLU A 359 -13.75 -23.81 -21.17
N LYS A 360 -14.81 -24.04 -20.38
CA LYS A 360 -16.08 -24.66 -20.83
C LYS A 360 -16.77 -23.88 -21.95
N THR A 361 -16.57 -22.56 -22.03
CA THR A 361 -17.12 -21.75 -23.14
C THR A 361 -16.47 -22.10 -24.49
N GLY A 362 -15.25 -22.66 -24.47
CA GLY A 362 -14.46 -22.93 -25.66
C GLY A 362 -13.88 -21.69 -26.35
N ARG A 363 -14.13 -20.46 -25.85
CA ARG A 363 -13.82 -19.18 -26.53
C ARG A 363 -12.48 -18.56 -26.18
N PHE A 364 -11.89 -18.94 -25.05
CA PHE A 364 -10.70 -18.29 -24.49
C PHE A 364 -9.49 -19.21 -24.42
N ASN A 365 -8.30 -18.62 -24.54
CA ASN A 365 -7.03 -19.24 -24.17
C ASN A 365 -6.64 -18.76 -22.77
N ILE A 366 -6.36 -19.67 -21.84
CA ILE A 366 -5.87 -19.33 -20.51
C ILE A 366 -4.35 -19.09 -20.60
N VAL A 367 -3.93 -17.89 -20.20
CA VAL A 367 -2.53 -17.41 -20.27
C VAL A 367 -1.83 -17.56 -18.92
N SER A 368 -2.56 -17.44 -17.81
CA SER A 368 -2.05 -17.70 -16.47
C SER A 368 -1.78 -19.19 -16.22
N LYS A 369 -0.86 -19.50 -15.31
CA LYS A 369 -0.58 -20.87 -14.86
C LYS A 369 -1.54 -21.29 -13.74
N ASP A 370 -1.59 -22.59 -13.47
CA ASP A 370 -2.40 -23.16 -12.39
C ASP A 370 -1.85 -22.78 -11.02
N ASN A 371 -0.52 -22.73 -10.89
CA ASN A 371 0.16 -22.34 -9.68
C ASN A 371 0.70 -20.91 -9.81
N GLY A 372 0.54 -20.12 -8.76
CA GLY A 372 0.99 -18.73 -8.73
C GLY A 372 0.08 -17.87 -7.84
N VAL A 373 -0.12 -16.62 -8.26
CA VAL A 373 -1.10 -15.74 -7.63
C VAL A 373 -2.51 -16.18 -8.02
N PRO A 374 -3.50 -16.22 -7.09
CA PRO A 374 -4.90 -16.51 -7.40
C PRO A 374 -5.52 -15.47 -8.35
N LEU A 375 -5.36 -15.70 -9.65
CA LEU A 375 -5.90 -14.88 -10.72
C LEU A 375 -6.06 -15.71 -11.99
N VAL A 376 -6.88 -15.21 -12.92
CA VAL A 376 -7.03 -15.81 -14.25
C VAL A 376 -6.74 -14.73 -15.30
N ALA A 377 -5.68 -14.94 -16.08
CA ALA A 377 -5.37 -14.13 -17.26
C ALA A 377 -5.73 -14.93 -18.51
N PHE A 378 -6.47 -14.34 -19.43
CA PHE A 378 -7.01 -15.05 -20.59
C PHE A 378 -7.21 -14.13 -21.80
N SER A 379 -7.12 -14.69 -23.01
CA SER A 379 -7.32 -13.99 -24.28
C SER A 379 -8.38 -14.68 -25.12
N LEU A 380 -8.97 -13.97 -26.09
CA LEU A 380 -9.86 -14.58 -27.08
C LEU A 380 -9.07 -15.51 -28.01
N LYS A 381 -9.66 -16.65 -28.35
CA LYS A 381 -9.13 -17.53 -29.42
C LYS A 381 -9.27 -16.92 -30.81
N ASP A 382 -10.36 -16.19 -31.02
CA ASP A 382 -10.64 -15.44 -32.25
C ASP A 382 -11.04 -14.01 -31.87
N SER A 383 -10.17 -13.06 -32.20
CA SER A 383 -10.35 -11.63 -31.96
C SER A 383 -10.74 -10.87 -33.23
N SER A 384 -11.16 -11.56 -34.30
CA SER A 384 -11.47 -10.94 -35.59
C SER A 384 -12.73 -10.08 -35.58
N ARG A 385 -13.76 -10.46 -34.81
CA ARG A 385 -15.04 -9.76 -34.73
C ARG A 385 -15.10 -8.76 -33.57
N HIS A 386 -14.57 -9.16 -32.41
CA HIS A 386 -14.57 -8.44 -31.15
C HIS A 386 -13.23 -8.65 -30.46
N ASN A 387 -12.85 -7.71 -29.60
CA ASN A 387 -11.63 -7.81 -28.78
C ASN A 387 -11.96 -7.80 -27.28
N GLU A 388 -10.94 -8.04 -26.47
CA GLU A 388 -10.98 -8.07 -25.01
C GLU A 388 -11.49 -6.75 -24.39
N PHE A 389 -11.21 -5.61 -25.02
CA PHE A 389 -11.67 -4.30 -24.52
C PHE A 389 -13.20 -4.17 -24.60
N GLU A 390 -13.82 -4.68 -25.66
CA GLU A 390 -15.29 -4.71 -25.79
C GLU A 390 -15.93 -5.57 -24.69
N ILE A 391 -15.31 -6.72 -24.37
CA ILE A 391 -15.77 -7.58 -23.26
C ILE A 391 -15.68 -6.82 -21.92
N SER A 392 -14.55 -6.16 -21.65
CA SER A 392 -14.36 -5.32 -20.46
C SER A 392 -15.44 -4.25 -20.33
N ASP A 393 -15.76 -3.55 -21.42
CA ASP A 393 -16.77 -2.48 -21.44
C ASP A 393 -18.19 -3.00 -21.21
N PHE A 394 -18.54 -4.16 -21.78
CA PHE A 394 -19.85 -4.77 -21.56
C PHE A 394 -20.01 -5.27 -20.12
N LEU A 395 -18.97 -5.85 -19.54
CA LEU A 395 -18.96 -6.28 -18.14
C LEU A 395 -19.20 -5.12 -17.16
N ARG A 396 -18.78 -3.89 -17.49
CA ARG A 396 -19.06 -2.70 -16.66
C ARG A 396 -20.54 -2.45 -16.44
N ARG A 397 -21.43 -2.86 -17.36
CA ARG A 397 -22.89 -2.70 -17.22
C ARG A 397 -23.47 -3.51 -16.06
N PHE A 398 -22.78 -4.58 -15.66
CA PHE A 398 -23.10 -5.41 -14.50
C PHE A 398 -22.36 -4.95 -13.22
N GLY A 399 -21.55 -3.90 -13.32
CA GLY A 399 -20.70 -3.39 -12.23
C GLY A 399 -19.33 -4.05 -12.14
N TRP A 400 -19.03 -5.06 -12.97
CA TRP A 400 -17.75 -5.77 -12.96
C TRP A 400 -16.62 -4.91 -13.55
N ILE A 401 -15.52 -4.78 -12.80
CA ILE A 401 -14.31 -4.11 -13.30
C ILE A 401 -13.26 -5.15 -13.67
N VAL A 402 -13.36 -5.69 -14.88
CA VAL A 402 -12.33 -6.57 -15.47
C VAL A 402 -11.48 -5.75 -16.45
N PRO A 403 -10.17 -5.62 -16.26
CA PRO A 403 -9.28 -4.90 -17.17
C PRO A 403 -8.91 -5.74 -18.39
N ALA A 404 -8.80 -5.08 -19.54
CA ALA A 404 -8.13 -5.58 -20.74
C ALA A 404 -6.86 -4.76 -21.00
N TYR A 405 -5.77 -5.40 -21.43
CA TYR A 405 -4.51 -4.73 -21.75
C TYR A 405 -3.63 -5.59 -22.67
N THR A 406 -2.66 -4.96 -23.34
CA THR A 406 -1.65 -5.61 -24.18
C THR A 406 -0.41 -5.96 -23.37
N MET A 407 0.27 -7.06 -23.70
CA MET A 407 1.53 -7.44 -23.07
C MET A 407 2.68 -6.46 -23.41
N PRO A 408 3.77 -6.45 -22.60
CA PRO A 408 5.00 -5.67 -22.86
C PRO A 408 5.70 -5.97 -24.21
N PRO A 409 6.81 -5.26 -24.52
CA PRO A 409 7.55 -5.42 -25.76
C PRO A 409 7.91 -6.86 -26.15
N ASP A 410 7.84 -7.12 -27.46
CA ASP A 410 7.98 -8.41 -28.14
C ASP A 410 6.82 -9.40 -27.89
N ALA A 411 5.75 -8.95 -27.21
CA ALA A 411 4.47 -9.65 -27.06
C ALA A 411 3.24 -8.73 -27.21
N GLN A 412 3.38 -7.50 -27.73
CA GLN A 412 2.29 -6.49 -27.73
C GLN A 412 1.05 -6.90 -28.55
N HIS A 413 1.19 -7.87 -29.47
CA HIS A 413 0.07 -8.46 -30.21
C HIS A 413 -0.85 -9.31 -29.33
N VAL A 414 -0.39 -9.72 -28.14
CA VAL A 414 -1.18 -10.47 -27.16
C VAL A 414 -1.96 -9.49 -26.28
N THR A 415 -3.29 -9.50 -26.43
CA THR A 415 -4.22 -8.77 -25.54
C THR A 415 -4.85 -9.76 -24.58
N VAL A 416 -4.96 -9.39 -23.30
CA VAL A 416 -5.54 -10.24 -22.25
C VAL A 416 -6.55 -9.50 -21.40
N LEU A 417 -7.54 -10.23 -20.90
CA LEU A 417 -8.32 -9.90 -19.72
C LEU A 417 -7.64 -10.51 -18.49
N ARG A 418 -7.74 -9.85 -17.33
CA ARG A 418 -7.24 -10.40 -16.05
C ARG A 418 -8.26 -10.26 -14.95
N VAL A 419 -8.57 -11.34 -14.25
CA VAL A 419 -9.41 -11.33 -13.05
C VAL A 419 -8.58 -11.73 -11.85
N VAL A 420 -8.38 -10.80 -10.91
CA VAL A 420 -7.69 -11.06 -9.64
C VAL A 420 -8.69 -11.55 -8.60
N ILE A 421 -8.39 -12.69 -7.96
CA ILE A 421 -9.20 -13.27 -6.89
C ILE A 421 -8.60 -12.88 -5.54
N ARG A 422 -9.36 -12.14 -4.75
CA ARG A 422 -9.01 -11.69 -3.40
C ARG A 422 -9.87 -12.41 -2.37
N GLU A 423 -9.49 -12.25 -1.09
CA GLU A 423 -10.18 -12.84 0.07
C GLU A 423 -11.70 -12.67 0.03
N ASP A 424 -12.17 -11.52 -0.45
CA ASP A 424 -13.56 -11.10 -0.39
C ASP A 424 -14.38 -11.44 -1.64
N PHE A 425 -13.80 -12.25 -2.56
CA PHE A 425 -14.45 -12.77 -3.77
C PHE A 425 -14.86 -14.23 -3.57
N SER A 426 -16.11 -14.42 -3.14
CA SER A 426 -16.67 -15.75 -2.83
C SER A 426 -17.01 -16.58 -4.07
N ARG A 427 -17.25 -17.89 -3.87
CA ARG A 427 -17.72 -18.81 -4.91
C ARG A 427 -18.94 -18.28 -5.67
N THR A 428 -19.89 -17.69 -4.95
CA THR A 428 -21.11 -17.11 -5.55
C THR A 428 -20.78 -15.99 -6.53
N LEU A 429 -19.81 -15.13 -6.23
CA LEU A 429 -19.39 -14.08 -7.15
C LEU A 429 -18.62 -14.66 -8.35
N ALA A 430 -17.81 -15.70 -8.14
CA ALA A 430 -17.11 -16.41 -9.22
C ALA A 430 -18.09 -17.00 -10.24
N GLU A 431 -19.10 -17.75 -9.77
CA GLU A 431 -20.12 -18.35 -10.63
C GLU A 431 -20.95 -17.29 -11.37
N ARG A 432 -21.32 -16.19 -10.69
CA ARG A 432 -22.04 -15.08 -11.33
C ARG A 432 -21.19 -14.39 -12.40
N LEU A 433 -19.89 -14.21 -12.16
CA LEU A 433 -19.00 -13.63 -13.14
C LEU A 433 -18.93 -14.49 -14.40
N VAL A 434 -18.82 -15.82 -14.27
CA VAL A 434 -18.85 -16.74 -15.42
C VAL A 434 -20.15 -16.56 -16.22
N LEU A 435 -21.31 -16.58 -15.54
CA LEU A 435 -22.61 -16.39 -16.19
C LEU A 435 -22.74 -15.04 -16.91
N ASP A 436 -22.23 -13.96 -16.31
CA ASP A 436 -22.28 -12.64 -16.93
C ASP A 436 -21.30 -12.53 -18.11
N ILE A 437 -20.14 -13.20 -18.06
CA ILE A 437 -19.23 -13.33 -19.21
C ILE A 437 -19.93 -14.08 -20.36
N GLU A 438 -20.62 -15.18 -20.09
CA GLU A 438 -21.38 -15.92 -21.11
C GLU A 438 -22.46 -15.05 -21.77
N LYS A 439 -23.22 -14.27 -20.97
CA LYS A 439 -24.21 -13.31 -21.49
C LYS A 439 -23.56 -12.25 -22.37
N VAL A 440 -22.44 -11.67 -21.93
CA VAL A 440 -21.69 -10.67 -22.71
C VAL A 440 -21.24 -11.26 -24.04
N MET A 441 -20.71 -12.49 -24.05
CA MET A 441 -20.32 -13.15 -25.29
C MET A 441 -21.51 -13.40 -26.22
N HIS A 442 -22.66 -13.82 -25.69
CA HIS A 442 -23.89 -14.00 -26.46
C HIS A 442 -24.41 -12.68 -27.06
N GLU A 443 -24.34 -11.57 -26.30
CA GLU A 443 -24.70 -10.24 -26.80
C GLU A 443 -23.76 -9.79 -27.93
N LEU A 444 -22.44 -9.95 -27.74
CA LEU A 444 -21.44 -9.59 -28.74
C LEU A 444 -21.62 -10.40 -30.04
N ASP A 445 -21.90 -11.70 -29.96
CA ASP A 445 -22.15 -12.54 -31.14
C ASP A 445 -23.28 -11.99 -32.05
N GLY A 446 -24.28 -11.34 -31.44
CA GLY A 446 -25.41 -10.72 -32.12
C GLY A 446 -25.13 -9.33 -32.72
N LEU A 447 -23.98 -8.73 -32.44
CA LEU A 447 -23.59 -7.43 -32.97
C LEU A 447 -22.82 -7.57 -34.31
N PRO A 448 -22.90 -6.55 -35.19
CA PRO A 448 -22.09 -6.52 -36.41
C PRO A 448 -20.60 -6.65 -36.06
N ALA A 449 -19.87 -7.43 -36.86
CA ALA A 449 -18.42 -7.47 -36.74
C ALA A 449 -17.86 -6.05 -36.90
N ARG A 450 -16.86 -5.71 -36.09
CA ARG A 450 -16.16 -4.44 -36.24
C ARG A 450 -15.59 -4.38 -37.65
N VAL A 451 -15.83 -3.27 -38.38
CA VAL A 451 -15.12 -3.04 -39.64
C VAL A 451 -13.64 -2.93 -39.27
N ALA A 452 -12.84 -3.91 -39.70
CA ALA A 452 -11.39 -3.85 -39.56
C ALA A 452 -10.87 -2.70 -40.42
N ASN A 453 -10.79 -1.49 -39.86
CA ASN A 453 -9.83 -0.54 -40.36
C ASN A 453 -8.46 -1.20 -40.12
N GLY A 454 -7.69 -1.39 -41.19
CA GLY A 454 -6.43 -2.11 -41.19
C GLY A 454 -5.53 -1.71 -40.02
N GLY A 455 -4.70 -2.65 -39.56
CA GLY A 455 -3.91 -2.61 -38.33
C GLY A 455 -2.97 -1.41 -38.11
N GLU A 456 -2.99 -0.39 -38.97
CA GLU A 456 -2.41 0.92 -38.70
C GLU A 456 -3.28 1.73 -37.72
N ASP A 457 -4.61 1.56 -37.70
CA ASP A 457 -5.50 2.40 -36.88
C ASP A 457 -5.52 2.05 -35.39
N ALA A 458 -5.21 0.82 -34.97
CA ALA A 458 -5.14 0.47 -33.55
C ALA A 458 -3.85 0.96 -32.90
N ALA A 459 -2.72 0.81 -33.60
CA ALA A 459 -1.44 1.38 -33.19
C ALA A 459 -1.46 2.92 -33.29
N ALA A 460 -2.09 3.49 -34.32
CA ALA A 460 -2.29 4.92 -34.44
C ALA A 460 -3.36 5.47 -33.47
N ALA A 461 -4.36 4.69 -33.06
CA ALA A 461 -5.32 5.09 -32.03
C ALA A 461 -4.69 5.07 -30.64
N ALA A 462 -3.87 4.06 -30.32
CA ALA A 462 -3.11 4.02 -29.08
C ALA A 462 -2.01 5.10 -29.04
N ALA A 463 -1.28 5.28 -30.15
CA ALA A 463 -0.28 6.33 -30.30
C ALA A 463 -0.91 7.72 -30.31
N SER A 464 -2.05 7.94 -30.99
CA SER A 464 -2.74 9.23 -30.98
C SER A 464 -3.49 9.50 -29.69
N ALA A 465 -3.96 8.49 -28.95
CA ALA A 465 -4.46 8.66 -27.59
C ALA A 465 -3.33 9.09 -26.65
N SER A 466 -2.19 8.41 -26.71
CA SER A 466 -0.98 8.75 -25.96
C SER A 466 -0.42 10.13 -26.35
N GLU A 467 -0.43 10.47 -27.63
CA GLU A 467 0.05 11.75 -28.16
C GLU A 467 -0.96 12.88 -27.86
N ARG A 468 -2.27 12.65 -27.94
CA ARG A 468 -3.28 13.62 -27.49
C ARG A 468 -3.22 13.85 -25.99
N GLU A 469 -2.91 12.84 -25.21
CA GLU A 469 -2.73 12.94 -23.76
C GLU A 469 -1.44 13.68 -23.42
N MET A 470 -0.32 13.36 -24.08
CA MET A 470 0.92 14.13 -23.98
C MET A 470 0.79 15.56 -24.49
N THR A 471 0.00 15.81 -25.53
CA THR A 471 -0.25 17.15 -26.08
C THR A 471 -1.15 17.94 -25.14
N LYS A 472 -2.19 17.33 -24.56
CA LYS A 472 -2.96 17.93 -23.44
C LYS A 472 -2.06 18.25 -22.26
N GLN A 473 -1.16 17.33 -21.87
CA GLN A 473 -0.20 17.55 -20.79
C GLN A 473 0.78 18.69 -21.13
N ARG A 474 1.23 18.79 -22.39
CA ARG A 474 2.11 19.86 -22.87
C ARG A 474 1.39 21.20 -22.94
N GLU A 475 0.15 21.26 -23.42
CA GLU A 475 -0.66 22.47 -23.45
C GLU A 475 -1.03 22.93 -22.04
N LEU A 476 -1.35 22.00 -21.14
CA LEU A 476 -1.49 22.28 -19.70
C LEU A 476 -0.19 22.83 -19.14
N ASN A 477 0.95 22.19 -19.42
CA ASN A 477 2.26 22.64 -18.94
C ASN A 477 2.70 23.99 -19.53
N ILE A 478 2.35 24.29 -20.79
CA ILE A 478 2.60 25.59 -21.44
C ILE A 478 1.72 26.67 -20.80
N LYS A 479 0.42 26.41 -20.59
CA LYS A 479 -0.46 27.31 -19.82
C LYS A 479 0.06 27.55 -18.40
N PHE A 480 0.51 26.50 -17.71
CA PHE A 480 1.15 26.62 -16.40
C PHE A 480 2.46 27.42 -16.44
N ARG A 481 3.20 27.39 -17.56
CA ARG A 481 4.45 28.15 -17.74
C ARG A 481 4.18 29.62 -18.04
N ASP A 482 3.18 29.92 -18.86
CA ASP A 482 2.75 31.28 -19.17
C ASP A 482 2.12 31.95 -17.94
N ASP A 483 1.31 31.22 -17.17
CA ASP A 483 0.77 31.68 -15.88
C ASP A 483 1.91 31.95 -14.87
N LYS A 484 2.94 31.10 -14.82
CA LYS A 484 4.15 31.36 -14.01
C LYS A 484 4.96 32.56 -14.51
N GLY A 485 5.05 32.80 -15.81
CA GLY A 485 5.71 33.98 -16.38
C GLY A 485 5.01 35.28 -15.94
N THR A 486 3.68 35.26 -15.92
CA THR A 486 2.86 36.38 -15.47
C THR A 486 2.99 36.61 -13.95
N GLN A 487 3.08 35.53 -13.17
CA GLN A 487 3.22 35.56 -11.71
C GLN A 487 4.64 35.96 -11.25
N GLN A 488 5.68 35.58 -12.00
CA GLN A 488 7.05 35.98 -11.76
C GLN A 488 7.26 37.48 -12.05
N ALA A 489 6.63 38.02 -13.09
CA ALA A 489 6.62 39.46 -13.36
C ALA A 489 5.96 40.28 -12.23
N SER A 490 4.86 39.79 -11.65
CA SER A 490 4.24 40.40 -10.48
C SER A 490 5.10 40.31 -9.21
N ASN A 491 5.81 39.20 -8.99
CA ASN A 491 6.71 39.04 -7.85
C ASN A 491 7.94 39.95 -7.95
N THR A 492 8.54 40.12 -9.13
CA THR A 492 9.66 41.05 -9.32
C THR A 492 9.23 42.51 -9.12
N ALA A 493 8.01 42.88 -9.51
CA ALA A 493 7.44 44.20 -9.23
C ALA A 493 7.21 44.43 -7.72
N PHE A 494 6.77 43.40 -7.00
CA PHE A 494 6.58 43.43 -5.54
C PHE A 494 7.91 43.52 -4.78
N GLU A 495 8.91 42.72 -5.14
CA GLU A 495 10.27 42.80 -4.57
C GLU A 495 10.92 44.18 -4.81
N GLY A 496 10.72 44.77 -6.00
CA GLY A 496 11.16 46.13 -6.31
C GLY A 496 10.45 47.21 -5.47
N LEU A 497 9.21 46.97 -5.03
CA LEU A 497 8.49 47.86 -4.12
C LEU A 497 9.02 47.74 -2.69
N VAL A 498 9.25 46.51 -2.20
CA VAL A 498 9.79 46.22 -0.88
C VAL A 498 11.21 46.78 -0.72
N ARG A 499 12.05 46.64 -1.76
CA ARG A 499 13.43 47.16 -1.75
C ARG A 499 13.47 48.69 -1.68
N ARG A 500 12.60 49.38 -2.43
CA ARG A 500 12.45 50.85 -2.36
C ARG A 500 11.97 51.31 -0.97
N TYR A 501 11.12 50.53 -0.31
CA TYR A 501 10.66 50.82 1.04
C TYR A 501 11.80 50.70 2.06
N PHE A 502 12.62 49.65 1.96
CA PHE A 502 13.79 49.44 2.81
C PHE A 502 14.91 50.46 2.59
N ASP A 503 15.20 50.83 1.34
CA ASP A 503 16.21 51.84 1.03
C ASP A 503 15.81 53.23 1.57
N THR A 504 14.52 53.55 1.53
CA THR A 504 13.97 54.79 2.11
C THR A 504 14.06 54.79 3.65
N PHE A 505 13.94 53.62 4.28
CA PHE A 505 14.07 53.43 5.73
C PHE A 505 15.53 53.54 6.19
N GLU A 506 16.47 52.88 5.51
CA GLU A 506 17.92 52.99 5.74
C GLU A 506 18.43 54.43 5.55
N HIS A 507 17.95 55.13 4.52
CA HIS A 507 18.34 56.52 4.27
C HIS A 507 17.83 57.49 5.34
N ARG A 508 16.72 57.19 6.03
CA ARG A 508 16.25 57.96 7.20
C ARG A 508 17.09 57.67 8.45
N LEU A 509 17.54 56.43 8.65
CA LEU A 509 18.42 56.06 9.77
C LEU A 509 19.83 56.66 9.66
N ARG A 510 20.39 56.77 8.44
CA ARG A 510 21.73 57.35 8.22
C ARG A 510 21.79 58.88 8.37
N ARG A 511 20.66 59.59 8.26
CA ARG A 511 20.59 61.05 8.50
C ARG A 511 20.50 61.44 9.99
N GLY A 512 20.30 60.47 10.91
CA GLY A 512 20.22 60.72 12.36
C GLY A 512 21.54 60.65 13.13
N LYS A 513 22.65 60.27 12.50
CA LYS A 513 23.96 60.10 13.17
C LYS A 513 25.07 60.87 12.45
N SER A 514 25.07 62.19 12.58
CA SER A 514 26.22 63.04 12.21
C SER A 514 26.20 64.37 12.95
N SER A 515 26.74 64.41 14.18
CA SER A 515 27.42 65.60 14.72
C SER A 515 28.52 65.21 15.72
N LYS A 516 29.78 65.51 15.32
CA LYS A 516 30.95 66.09 16.05
C LYS A 516 31.09 65.80 17.57
N SER A 517 32.25 65.60 18.22
CA SER A 517 33.69 65.62 17.90
C SER A 517 34.51 65.37 19.20
N ARG A 518 35.78 64.93 19.06
CA ARG A 518 36.97 65.17 19.93
C ARG A 518 37.15 64.50 21.33
N ARG A 519 38.17 63.63 21.34
CA ARG A 519 39.33 63.45 22.27
C ARG A 519 39.15 62.95 23.74
N PRO A 520 40.19 62.30 24.30
CA PRO A 520 40.07 61.24 25.33
C PRO A 520 40.61 61.64 26.70
N LEU A 521 40.15 61.01 27.80
CA LEU A 521 40.95 60.81 29.02
C LEU A 521 40.30 59.85 30.04
N HIS A 522 41.18 59.27 30.85
CA HIS A 522 41.03 58.27 31.91
C HIS A 522 40.14 58.63 33.12
N LEU A 523 39.88 57.56 33.91
CA LEU A 523 39.61 57.46 35.36
C LEU A 523 38.16 57.28 35.85
N GLN A 524 38.06 56.31 36.78
CA GLN A 524 36.92 55.87 37.60
C GLN A 524 36.45 56.96 38.61
N PRO A 525 35.63 56.64 39.63
CA PRO A 525 34.18 56.45 39.61
C PRO A 525 33.48 57.41 40.62
N SER A 526 32.17 57.25 40.80
CA SER A 526 31.39 57.48 42.04
C SER A 526 30.24 58.50 41.99
N LYS A 527 29.10 58.01 42.51
CA LYS A 527 28.12 58.62 43.43
C LYS A 527 27.51 59.98 43.02
N ALA A 528 26.23 60.05 42.67
CA ALA A 528 25.02 59.88 43.51
C ALA A 528 24.39 61.25 43.83
N ASN A 529 23.05 61.27 43.78
CA ASN A 529 22.14 62.24 44.39
C ASN A 529 22.10 63.63 43.73
N SER A 530 20.95 64.30 43.60
CA SER A 530 19.56 63.99 43.99
C SER A 530 18.68 65.15 43.50
N ALA A 531 17.38 64.86 43.36
CA ALA A 531 16.24 65.73 43.74
C ALA A 531 16.08 67.08 43.01
N LYS A 532 14.90 67.63 42.70
CA LYS A 532 13.47 67.41 42.99
C LYS A 532 12.76 68.43 42.06
N SER A 533 11.63 68.17 41.41
CA SER A 533 10.21 68.25 41.86
C SER A 533 9.47 68.98 40.70
N VAL A 534 8.21 68.79 40.32
CA VAL A 534 7.03 68.09 40.86
C VAL A 534 5.95 68.16 39.75
N GLN A 535 5.19 67.07 39.54
CA GLN A 535 3.72 66.94 39.40
C GLN A 535 3.32 65.70 38.55
N ALA A 536 2.60 64.79 39.21
CA ALA A 536 1.82 63.66 38.66
C ALA A 536 0.36 63.82 39.16
N PRO A 537 -0.67 63.08 38.67
CA PRO A 537 -0.83 61.61 38.79
C PRO A 537 -1.29 60.89 37.50
N HIS A 538 -0.73 59.71 37.16
CA HIS A 538 -1.24 58.31 37.33
C HIS A 538 -2.61 58.02 36.69
N THR A 539 -2.78 57.00 35.82
CA THR A 539 -2.49 55.54 35.91
C THR A 539 -2.34 54.98 34.48
N GLY A 540 -1.71 53.86 34.13
CA GLY A 540 -1.06 52.73 34.79
C GLY A 540 -0.74 51.70 33.70
N CYS A 541 0.45 51.11 33.72
CA CYS A 541 1.05 50.33 32.63
C CYS A 541 1.59 49.00 33.18
N PHE A 542 1.67 48.01 32.29
CA PHE A 542 2.78 47.05 32.11
C PHE A 542 3.09 45.87 33.06
N GLU A 543 3.55 44.79 32.39
CA GLU A 543 4.71 43.91 32.71
C GLU A 543 4.63 43.00 33.95
N GLN A 544 5.37 41.90 34.10
CA GLN A 544 6.40 41.19 33.34
C GLN A 544 6.53 39.76 33.90
N THR A 545 7.22 38.92 33.13
CA THR A 545 7.99 37.72 33.51
C THR A 545 8.63 37.71 34.91
N SER A 546 8.75 36.53 35.54
CA SER A 546 10.03 35.74 35.60
C SER A 546 10.11 34.65 36.69
N HIS A 547 10.83 33.57 36.35
CA HIS A 547 11.66 32.63 37.15
C HIS A 547 11.08 31.75 38.28
N PHE A 548 11.57 30.49 38.37
CA PHE A 548 12.29 29.95 39.55
C PHE A 548 13.06 28.63 39.25
N THR A 549 13.85 28.20 40.22
CA THR A 549 15.21 27.64 40.15
C THR A 549 15.33 26.15 40.52
N LEU A 550 16.44 25.51 40.11
CA LEU A 550 16.93 24.17 40.52
C LEU A 550 17.38 24.06 41.99
N ARG A 551 17.14 22.89 42.63
CA ARG A 551 18.05 22.27 43.63
C ARG A 551 17.84 20.74 43.76
N LYS A 552 18.94 20.06 44.10
CA LYS A 552 19.23 18.60 44.08
C LYS A 552 18.71 17.80 45.30
N SER A 553 18.71 16.47 45.10
CA SER A 553 19.16 15.34 45.95
C SER A 553 18.17 14.53 46.80
N GLY A 554 18.18 13.20 46.59
CA GLY A 554 18.02 12.18 47.65
C GLY A 554 16.88 11.17 47.49
N GLN A 555 17.19 9.94 47.04
CA GLN A 555 16.45 8.68 47.32
C GLN A 555 16.70 8.21 48.78
N PRO A 556 16.14 7.08 49.30
CA PRO A 556 14.92 6.29 48.97
C PRO A 556 14.11 5.82 50.23
N SER A 557 12.92 5.20 50.05
CA SER A 557 12.31 4.11 50.88
C SER A 557 10.84 3.93 50.47
N GLU A 558 10.41 2.79 49.91
CA GLU A 558 9.90 1.57 50.56
C GLU A 558 8.60 1.74 51.39
N ASP A 559 7.62 0.91 51.00
CA ASP A 559 6.44 0.37 51.70
C ASP A 559 5.45 1.29 52.42
N PHE A 560 4.16 1.20 52.03
CA PHE A 560 3.18 0.41 52.81
C PHE A 560 1.79 0.39 52.18
N ASP A 561 1.13 -0.74 52.42
CA ASP A 561 -0.20 -1.18 52.01
C ASP A 561 -1.38 -0.27 52.38
N GLN A 562 -2.42 -0.44 51.56
CA GLN A 562 -3.87 -0.47 51.84
C GLN A 562 -4.39 0.09 53.17
N VAL A 563 -5.50 0.84 53.11
CA VAL A 563 -6.82 0.42 53.65
C VAL A 563 -7.89 1.49 53.37
N LEU A 564 -8.96 1.00 52.75
CA LEU A 564 -10.41 1.33 52.79
C LEU A 564 -10.90 2.62 53.50
N GLY A 565 -11.89 3.26 52.87
CA GLY A 565 -12.81 4.18 53.55
C GLY A 565 -13.82 4.81 52.61
N ASP A 566 -14.99 4.19 52.49
CA ASP A 566 -16.20 4.67 51.82
C ASP A 566 -16.64 6.09 52.25
N SER A 567 -17.23 6.86 51.32
CA SER A 567 -18.59 7.41 51.48
C SER A 567 -19.05 8.27 50.29
N ASN A 568 -20.05 7.72 49.59
CA ASN A 568 -21.36 8.31 49.24
C ASN A 568 -21.50 9.72 48.65
N GLY A 569 -22.17 9.75 47.50
CA GLY A 569 -23.03 10.85 47.03
C GLY A 569 -23.24 10.81 45.51
N CYS A 570 -24.22 10.07 44.97
CA CYS A 570 -25.65 10.41 44.86
C CYS A 570 -26.07 10.78 43.41
N TRP A 571 -26.89 9.90 42.82
CA TRP A 571 -27.98 10.07 41.84
C TRP A 571 -27.66 10.71 40.46
N ALA A 572 -27.63 9.92 39.37
CA ALA A 572 -28.76 9.49 38.52
C ALA A 572 -29.36 10.66 37.69
N SER A 573 -29.51 10.65 36.36
CA SER A 573 -30.27 9.68 35.53
C SER A 573 -30.10 10.03 34.02
N TYR A 574 -29.67 9.09 33.15
CA TYR A 574 -30.42 8.38 32.05
C TYR A 574 -30.80 9.19 30.77
N PRO A 575 -31.04 8.56 29.59
CA PRO A 575 -30.94 7.13 29.24
C PRO A 575 -30.21 6.76 27.91
N LYS A 576 -29.76 5.50 27.85
CA LYS A 576 -29.53 4.69 26.63
C LYS A 576 -30.84 3.98 26.25
N VAL A 577 -31.11 3.84 24.95
CA VAL A 577 -32.13 2.94 24.41
C VAL A 577 -31.41 1.79 23.68
N TYR A 578 -31.66 0.56 24.15
CA TYR A 578 -31.37 -0.69 23.45
C TYR A 578 -32.70 -1.32 23.04
N THR A 579 -32.80 -1.78 21.79
CA THR A 579 -33.85 -2.69 21.34
C THR A 579 -33.27 -4.08 21.13
N HIS A 580 -33.80 -5.05 21.87
CA HIS A 580 -33.59 -6.48 21.69
C HIS A 580 -34.55 -7.00 20.61
N THR A 581 -34.10 -7.96 19.80
CA THR A 581 -34.98 -8.90 19.10
C THR A 581 -34.35 -10.29 19.21
N GLN A 582 -35.02 -11.20 19.91
CA GLN A 582 -34.63 -12.59 20.12
C GLN A 582 -35.25 -13.47 19.02
N MET A 583 -34.45 -14.40 18.51
CA MET A 583 -34.88 -15.60 17.78
C MET A 583 -35.22 -16.70 18.78
N ASP A 584 -36.28 -17.46 18.53
CA ASP A 584 -36.54 -18.74 19.19
C ASP A 584 -36.69 -19.86 18.16
N TYR A 585 -36.07 -21.01 18.48
CA TYR A 585 -36.18 -22.29 17.80
C TYR A 585 -36.92 -23.27 18.73
N ALA A 586 -37.73 -24.15 18.10
CA ALA A 586 -37.87 -25.59 18.38
C ALA A 586 -39.26 -26.14 18.83
N LYS A 587 -39.68 -27.16 18.05
CA LYS A 587 -40.35 -28.44 18.38
C LYS A 587 -41.87 -28.49 18.61
N GLY A 588 -42.50 -29.35 17.79
CA GLY A 588 -43.81 -29.95 18.05
C GLY A 588 -44.17 -30.99 17.00
N PHE A 589 -43.94 -32.27 17.31
CA PHE A 589 -44.53 -33.44 16.64
C PHE A 589 -46.06 -33.41 16.78
N ASP A 590 -46.82 -33.70 15.71
CA ASP A 590 -47.99 -34.57 15.85
C ASP A 590 -48.36 -35.26 14.52
N THR A 591 -48.76 -36.51 14.67
CA THR A 591 -49.15 -37.51 13.68
C THR A 591 -50.61 -37.35 13.25
N ARG A 592 -50.91 -37.60 11.97
CA ARG A 592 -52.18 -38.25 11.57
C ARG A 592 -52.11 -38.81 10.15
N SER A 593 -52.49 -40.07 10.07
CA SER A 593 -52.66 -40.95 8.92
C SER A 593 -53.84 -40.53 8.03
N THR A 594 -53.78 -40.82 6.72
CA THR A 594 -54.62 -41.88 6.10
C THR A 594 -54.42 -42.00 4.58
N THR A 595 -54.24 -43.27 4.17
CA THR A 595 -54.74 -43.96 2.95
C THR A 595 -54.23 -43.62 1.55
N GLY A 596 -53.65 -44.65 0.91
CA GLY A 596 -53.81 -44.89 -0.53
C GLY A 596 -52.73 -45.77 -1.20
N LYS A 597 -52.91 -47.10 -1.16
CA LYS A 597 -52.80 -48.11 -2.26
C LYS A 597 -51.81 -47.86 -3.42
N GLU A 598 -51.10 -48.82 -4.02
CA GLU A 598 -50.91 -50.29 -3.92
C GLU A 598 -49.95 -50.65 -5.08
N GLN A 599 -49.21 -51.77 -4.97
CA GLN A 599 -48.57 -52.57 -6.04
C GLN A 599 -47.35 -51.92 -6.76
N GLY A 600 -46.16 -52.51 -6.85
CA GLY A 600 -45.70 -53.90 -6.71
C GLY A 600 -45.06 -54.35 -8.03
N PHE A 601 -43.73 -54.57 -8.08
CA PHE A 601 -43.10 -55.57 -8.96
C PHE A 601 -41.65 -55.86 -8.49
N ALA A 602 -41.38 -57.14 -8.29
CA ALA A 602 -40.07 -57.78 -8.14
C ALA A 602 -39.32 -57.74 -9.51
N SER A 603 -38.03 -58.04 -9.69
CA SER A 603 -37.17 -59.02 -9.03
C SER A 603 -35.73 -59.01 -9.61
N PHE A 604 -34.81 -59.58 -8.82
CA PHE A 604 -33.62 -60.38 -9.19
C PHE A 604 -32.33 -59.74 -9.74
N GLY A 605 -31.23 -60.10 -9.05
CA GLY A 605 -29.85 -59.99 -9.50
C GLY A 605 -28.82 -60.16 -8.36
N GLU A 606 -28.76 -61.34 -7.72
CA GLU A 606 -27.67 -61.73 -6.82
C GLU A 606 -26.34 -61.90 -7.57
N LEU A 607 -25.21 -61.56 -6.94
CA LEU A 607 -24.07 -62.48 -6.81
C LEU A 607 -23.01 -61.97 -5.80
N LYS A 608 -23.05 -62.64 -4.64
CA LYS A 608 -22.00 -63.15 -3.75
C LYS A 608 -20.76 -62.32 -3.36
N ALA A 609 -20.60 -62.32 -2.05
CA ALA A 609 -19.48 -61.93 -1.20
C ALA A 609 -18.33 -62.94 -1.15
N SER A 610 -17.19 -62.47 -0.66
CA SER A 610 -16.31 -63.13 0.33
C SER A 610 -15.40 -62.02 0.92
N GLU A 611 -15.55 -61.62 2.19
CA GLU A 611 -14.88 -62.19 3.40
C GLU A 611 -13.34 -61.98 3.33
N VAL A 612 -12.60 -61.44 4.32
CA VAL A 612 -12.57 -61.67 5.78
C VAL A 612 -11.92 -60.47 6.51
N CYS A 613 -12.33 -60.31 7.77
CA CYS A 613 -11.98 -59.35 8.81
C CYS A 613 -10.56 -59.40 9.43
N ASN A 614 -10.36 -58.38 10.30
CA ASN A 614 -9.55 -58.30 11.54
C ASN A 614 -8.08 -57.89 11.39
N ALA A 615 -7.45 -57.08 12.25
CA ALA A 615 -7.74 -56.19 13.39
C ALA A 615 -6.49 -56.25 14.30
N SER A 616 -6.23 -55.14 14.98
CA SER A 616 -5.45 -54.99 16.24
C SER A 616 -3.91 -54.73 16.18
N SER A 617 -3.58 -53.48 16.52
CA SER A 617 -2.65 -53.01 17.56
C SER A 617 -1.29 -53.70 17.80
N SER A 618 -0.19 -52.92 17.81
CA SER A 618 0.43 -52.35 19.03
C SER A 618 1.92 -51.96 18.86
N LYS A 619 2.26 -50.81 19.48
CA LYS A 619 3.49 -50.44 20.21
C LYS A 619 4.91 -50.66 19.63
N SER A 620 5.57 -49.52 19.44
CA SER A 620 6.92 -49.13 19.93
C SER A 620 8.10 -50.12 19.88
N THR A 621 9.21 -49.75 19.23
CA THR A 621 10.43 -49.22 19.87
C THR A 621 11.58 -48.97 18.87
N LYS A 622 12.41 -47.99 19.23
CA LYS A 622 13.70 -47.56 18.67
C LYS A 622 14.67 -48.70 18.31
N LYS A 623 15.45 -48.54 17.23
CA LYS A 623 16.91 -48.27 17.26
C LYS A 623 17.56 -48.29 15.86
N GLN A 624 18.31 -47.20 15.60
CA GLN A 624 19.67 -47.14 15.03
C GLN A 624 20.07 -48.06 13.87
N GLY A 625 20.56 -47.43 12.79
CA GLY A 625 21.96 -47.64 12.39
C GLY A 625 22.23 -48.00 10.92
N PHE A 626 23.00 -47.10 10.28
CA PHE A 626 23.98 -47.32 9.21
C PHE A 626 23.53 -47.51 7.74
N ALA A 627 23.86 -46.45 6.97
CA ALA A 627 24.66 -46.43 5.74
C ALA A 627 24.29 -47.34 4.56
N ALA A 628 23.82 -46.72 3.48
CA ALA A 628 24.58 -46.52 2.24
C ALA A 628 23.97 -45.35 1.46
#